data_AF-A0A496D792-F1
#
_entry.id   AF-A0A496D792-F1
#
_cell.length_a   1.000
_cell.length_b   1.000
_cell.length_c   1.000
_cell.angle_alpha   90.00
_cell.angle_beta   90.00
_cell.angle_gamma   90.00
#
_symmetry.space_group_name_H-M   'P 1'
#
loop_
_entity.id
_entity.type
_entity.pdbx_description
1 polymer ?
#
loop_
_entity_poly.entity_id
_entity_poly.type
_entity_poly.pdbx_seq_one_letter_code
_entity_poly.pdbx_strand_id
1 'polypeptide(L)'
;MNALERKWVWNRLQSQPSPTKFEVCSKLQPLVTQFGLTLTENKICFPQPLCYQQRAIYVCACCEKLYEKSIRFSDIVYINNNGQKICVVLRTGHVFYFFNDCQYWYIYNALGYGNPHLITVWWWKFTGGFLLWWRKLFHNNPSSQNT
;
A
#
# COMPACT_ATOMS: atom_id res chain seq x y z
N MET A 1 6.84 19.09 3.03
CA MET A 1 7.48 18.76 4.32
C MET A 1 8.98 18.85 4.18
N ASN A 2 9.62 19.69 4.99
CA ASN A 2 11.05 19.93 4.96
C ASN A 2 11.82 18.81 5.69
N ALA A 3 13.13 18.69 5.47
CA ALA A 3 13.92 17.57 6.00
C ALA A 3 13.92 17.48 7.54
N LEU A 4 13.95 18.62 8.22
CA LEU A 4 13.90 18.68 9.69
C LEU A 4 12.55 18.23 10.25
N GLU A 5 11.45 18.68 9.64
CA GLU A 5 10.09 18.25 10.00
C GLU A 5 9.94 16.74 9.84
N ARG A 6 10.45 16.17 8.74
CA ARG A 6 10.46 14.71 8.51
C ARG A 6 11.21 13.96 9.60
N LYS A 7 12.42 14.42 9.94
CA LYS A 7 13.22 13.80 11.00
C LYS A 7 12.51 13.86 12.36
N TRP A 8 11.87 15.00 12.66
CA TRP A 8 11.11 15.17 13.90
C TRP A 8 9.90 14.24 13.96
N VAL A 9 9.09 14.18 12.90
CA VAL A 9 7.94 13.27 12.81
C VAL A 9 8.38 11.81 12.91
N TRP A 10 9.47 11.43 12.22
CA TRP A 10 10.00 10.07 12.29
C TRP A 10 10.45 9.70 13.71
N ASN A 11 11.22 10.57 14.38
CA ASN A 11 11.63 10.35 15.78
C ASN A 11 10.42 10.20 16.69
N ARG A 12 9.38 11.03 16.50
CA ARG A 12 8.13 10.94 17.27
C ARG A 12 7.45 9.59 17.07
N LEU A 13 7.34 9.11 15.83
CA LEU A 13 6.76 7.79 15.52
C LEU A 13 7.57 6.64 16.16
N GLN A 14 8.90 6.75 16.22
CA GLN A 14 9.73 5.75 16.91
C GLN A 14 9.48 5.73 18.41
N SER A 15 9.25 6.88 19.04
CA SER A 15 9.03 6.99 20.49
C SER A 15 7.63 6.56 20.94
N GLN A 16 6.66 6.48 20.04
CA GLN A 16 5.28 6.17 20.42
C GLN A 16 5.10 4.68 20.77
N PRO A 17 4.32 4.36 21.83
CA PRO A 17 4.01 2.99 22.18
C PRO A 17 3.13 2.36 21.10
N SER A 18 3.31 1.06 20.85
CA SER A 18 2.43 0.32 19.96
C SER A 18 1.09 0.05 20.62
N PRO A 19 -0.03 0.09 19.88
CA PRO A 19 -1.32 -0.32 20.40
C PRO A 19 -1.29 -1.79 20.79
N THR A 20 -2.16 -2.18 21.72
CA THR A 20 -2.22 -3.57 22.16
C THR A 20 -2.67 -4.48 21.02
N LYS A 21 -2.21 -5.73 21.02
CA LYS A 21 -2.64 -6.75 20.05
C LYS A 21 -4.18 -6.87 20.00
N PHE A 22 -4.82 -6.86 21.15
CA PHE A 22 -6.28 -6.95 21.25
C PHE A 22 -6.98 -5.80 20.53
N GLU A 23 -6.48 -4.57 20.70
CA GLU A 23 -7.02 -3.39 20.03
C GLU A 23 -6.84 -3.48 18.50
N VAL A 24 -5.67 -3.92 18.04
CA VAL A 24 -5.40 -4.08 16.60
C VAL A 24 -6.31 -5.15 16.00
N CYS A 25 -6.40 -6.32 16.63
CA CYS A 25 -7.23 -7.42 16.13
C CYS A 25 -8.72 -7.05 16.12
N SER A 26 -9.24 -6.48 17.20
CA SER A 26 -10.66 -6.10 17.29
C SER A 26 -11.07 -5.07 16.23
N LYS A 27 -10.21 -4.08 15.96
CA LYS A 27 -10.47 -3.08 14.92
C LYS A 27 -10.34 -3.64 13.50
N LEU A 28 -9.42 -4.57 13.26
CA LEU A 28 -9.20 -5.17 11.93
C LEU A 28 -10.13 -6.33 11.60
N GLN A 29 -10.73 -6.98 12.60
CA GLN A 29 -11.57 -8.17 12.43
C GLN A 29 -12.59 -8.08 11.27
N PRO A 30 -13.38 -6.99 11.09
CA PRO A 30 -14.30 -6.90 9.96
C PRO A 30 -13.60 -6.92 8.60
N LEU A 31 -12.35 -6.48 8.53
CA LEU A 31 -11.57 -6.37 7.31
C LEU A 31 -10.78 -7.64 6.96
N VAL A 32 -10.58 -8.53 7.93
CA VAL A 32 -9.85 -9.80 7.75
C VAL A 32 -10.50 -10.59 6.62
N THR A 33 -11.82 -10.76 6.68
CA THR A 33 -12.59 -11.49 5.68
C THR A 33 -12.67 -10.74 4.36
N GLN A 34 -12.87 -9.42 4.41
CA GLN A 34 -13.04 -8.59 3.20
C GLN A 34 -11.79 -8.57 2.32
N PHE A 35 -10.62 -8.35 2.92
CA PHE A 35 -9.36 -8.20 2.20
C PHE A 35 -8.53 -9.49 2.19
N GLY A 36 -9.05 -10.60 2.71
CA GLY A 36 -8.33 -11.87 2.82
C GLY A 36 -7.07 -11.77 3.69
N LEU A 37 -7.06 -10.89 4.70
CA LEU A 37 -5.94 -10.77 5.62
C LEU A 37 -5.92 -11.97 6.56
N THR A 38 -4.74 -12.33 7.06
CA THR A 38 -4.63 -13.34 8.12
C THR A 38 -3.96 -12.72 9.33
N LEU A 39 -4.62 -12.73 10.47
CA LEU A 39 -4.05 -12.29 11.74
C LEU A 39 -3.36 -13.48 12.42
N THR A 40 -2.05 -13.35 12.64
CA THR A 40 -1.26 -14.34 13.38
C THR A 40 -0.95 -13.82 14.78
N GLU A 41 -0.07 -14.51 15.52
CA GLU A 41 0.24 -14.11 16.89
C GLU A 41 0.84 -12.71 17.02
N ASN A 42 1.63 -12.29 16.04
CA ASN A 42 2.51 -11.12 16.11
C ASN A 42 2.52 -10.26 14.83
N LYS A 43 1.80 -10.69 13.77
CA LYS A 43 1.75 -9.97 12.48
C LYS A 43 0.40 -10.12 11.78
N ILE A 44 0.09 -9.12 10.96
CA ILE A 44 -0.96 -9.09 9.95
C ILE A 44 -0.32 -9.57 8.64
N CYS A 45 -0.80 -10.68 8.09
CA CYS A 45 -0.35 -11.21 6.81
C CYS A 45 -1.29 -10.77 5.70
N PHE A 46 -0.73 -10.37 4.56
CA PHE A 46 -1.48 -10.02 3.36
C PHE A 46 -1.72 -11.27 2.49
N PRO A 47 -2.83 -11.32 1.73
CA PRO A 47 -3.06 -12.38 0.76
C PRO A 47 -1.94 -12.41 -0.28
N GLN A 48 -1.53 -13.62 -0.66
CA GLN A 48 -0.52 -13.86 -1.68
C GLN A 48 -1.09 -14.76 -2.79
N PRO A 49 -0.77 -14.49 -4.07
CA PRO A 49 0.03 -13.36 -4.56
C PRO A 49 -0.75 -12.04 -4.57
N LEU A 50 -0.05 -10.91 -4.38
CA LEU A 50 -0.66 -9.58 -4.57
C LEU A 50 -1.10 -9.38 -6.03
N CYS A 51 -2.31 -8.85 -6.22
CA CYS A 51 -2.82 -8.48 -7.54
C CYS A 51 -2.05 -7.30 -8.15
N TYR A 52 -2.21 -7.07 -9.45
CA TYR A 52 -1.52 -6.01 -10.18
C TYR A 52 -1.78 -4.62 -9.60
N GLN A 53 -3.03 -4.28 -9.24
CA GLN A 53 -3.36 -2.99 -8.63
C GLN A 53 -2.64 -2.81 -7.29
N GLN A 54 -2.63 -3.84 -6.44
CA GLN A 54 -2.00 -3.77 -5.13
C GLN A 54 -0.48 -3.63 -5.26
N ARG A 55 0.15 -4.33 -6.22
CA ARG A 55 1.56 -4.13 -6.55
C ARG A 55 1.85 -2.70 -6.96
N ALA A 56 1.03 -2.12 -7.85
CA ALA A 56 1.20 -0.72 -8.26
C ALA A 56 1.08 0.26 -7.09
N ILE A 57 0.18 0.01 -6.13
CA ILE A 57 0.08 0.81 -4.90
C ILE A 57 1.36 0.72 -4.07
N TYR A 58 1.93 -0.48 -3.92
CA TYR A 58 3.17 -0.68 -3.17
C TYR A 58 4.37 0.02 -3.81
N VAL A 59 4.46 -0.02 -5.15
CA VAL A 59 5.48 0.71 -5.93
C VAL A 59 5.35 2.20 -5.67
N CYS A 60 4.14 2.75 -5.82
CA CYS A 60 3.87 4.18 -5.65
C CYS A 60 4.16 4.66 -4.22
N ALA A 61 3.91 3.80 -3.22
CA ALA A 61 4.20 4.09 -1.82
C ALA A 61 5.66 3.80 -1.42
N CYS A 62 6.48 3.28 -2.33
CA CYS A 62 7.88 2.89 -2.10
C CYS A 62 8.06 1.89 -0.94
N CYS A 63 7.12 0.94 -0.83
CA CYS A 63 7.06 0.03 0.32
C CYS A 63 7.11 -1.47 -0.06
N GLU A 64 7.40 -1.78 -1.32
CA GLU A 64 7.45 -3.14 -1.88
C GLU A 64 8.22 -4.13 -0.99
N LYS A 65 9.43 -3.77 -0.55
CA LYS A 65 10.28 -4.64 0.27
C LYS A 65 9.91 -4.64 1.76
N LEU A 66 9.23 -3.60 2.23
CA LEU A 66 8.95 -3.41 3.66
C LEU A 66 7.75 -4.23 4.11
N TYR A 67 6.71 -4.30 3.27
CA TYR A 67 5.42 -4.87 3.64
C TYR A 67 4.95 -5.97 2.69
N GLU A 68 5.86 -6.55 1.91
CA GLU A 68 5.57 -7.52 0.85
C GLU A 68 4.60 -8.62 1.32
N LYS A 69 4.83 -9.14 2.53
CA LYS A 69 4.10 -10.29 3.08
C LYS A 69 3.28 -9.97 4.32
N SER A 70 3.76 -9.07 5.18
CA SER A 70 3.13 -8.83 6.47
C SER A 70 3.55 -7.53 7.14
N ILE A 71 2.72 -7.06 8.07
CA ILE A 71 3.02 -5.99 9.04
C ILE A 71 3.10 -6.60 10.44
N ARG A 72 4.16 -6.34 11.20
CA ARG A 72 4.22 -6.75 12.61
C ARG A 72 3.43 -5.79 13.48
N PHE A 73 2.78 -6.29 14.53
CA PHE A 73 2.03 -5.43 15.46
C PHE A 73 2.92 -4.39 16.16
N SER A 74 4.19 -4.74 16.42
CA SER A 74 5.19 -3.82 16.97
C SER A 74 5.49 -2.63 16.07
N ASP A 75 5.25 -2.76 14.76
CA ASP A 75 5.51 -1.69 13.79
C ASP A 75 4.32 -0.73 13.69
N ILE A 76 3.17 -1.08 14.27
CA ILE A 76 1.98 -0.23 14.34
C ILE A 76 2.14 0.75 15.50
N VAL A 77 1.79 1.99 15.24
CA VAL A 77 1.87 3.09 16.22
C VAL A 77 0.49 3.62 16.56
N TYR A 78 -0.42 3.58 15.59
CA TYR A 78 -1.78 4.07 15.77
C TYR A 78 -2.73 3.31 14.86
N ILE A 79 -3.91 3.00 15.38
CA ILE A 79 -5.00 2.41 14.62
C ILE A 79 -6.30 3.11 14.97
N ASN A 80 -7.02 3.55 13.93
CA ASN A 80 -8.33 4.16 14.10
C ASN A 80 -9.34 3.55 13.16
N ASN A 81 -10.57 3.41 13.65
CA ASN A 81 -11.71 2.94 12.89
C ASN A 81 -12.82 3.99 13.01
N ASN A 82 -13.17 4.62 11.88
CA ASN A 82 -14.24 5.61 11.80
C ASN A 82 -15.55 5.03 11.25
N GLY A 83 -15.71 3.70 11.27
CA GLY A 83 -16.88 2.99 10.73
C GLY A 83 -16.85 2.80 9.21
N GLN A 84 -16.36 3.78 8.44
CA GLN A 84 -16.23 3.70 6.98
C GLN A 84 -14.83 3.28 6.51
N LYS A 85 -13.82 3.62 7.32
CA LYS A 85 -12.42 3.37 7.01
C LYS A 85 -11.65 3.03 8.27
N ILE A 86 -10.67 2.14 8.10
CA ILE A 86 -9.67 1.83 9.10
C ILE A 86 -8.34 2.38 8.63
N CYS A 87 -7.71 3.17 9.50
CA CYS A 87 -6.42 3.79 9.29
C CYS A 87 -5.40 3.12 10.20
N VAL A 88 -4.30 2.62 9.65
CA VAL A 88 -3.19 2.02 10.40
C VAL A 88 -1.92 2.80 10.07
N VAL A 89 -1.33 3.41 11.08
CA VAL A 89 -0.09 4.19 10.97
C VAL A 89 1.07 3.37 11.49
N LEU A 90 2.14 3.30 10.69
CA LEU A 90 3.34 2.53 10.98
C LEU A 90 4.51 3.40 11.41
N ARG A 91 5.47 2.81 12.14
CA ARG A 91 6.71 3.46 12.62
C ARG A 91 7.56 4.04 11.49
N THR A 92 7.46 3.46 10.30
CA THR A 92 8.15 3.92 9.09
C THR A 92 7.52 5.15 8.46
N GLY A 93 6.39 5.63 8.98
CA GLY A 93 5.62 6.74 8.41
C GLY A 93 4.68 6.34 7.28
N HIS A 94 4.54 5.05 6.98
CA HIS A 94 3.52 4.57 6.06
C HIS A 94 2.16 4.50 6.75
N VAL A 95 1.11 4.87 6.02
CA VAL A 95 -0.27 4.84 6.47
C VAL A 95 -1.05 3.94 5.55
N PHE A 96 -1.66 2.91 6.11
CA PHE A 96 -2.56 2.00 5.43
C PHE A 96 -4.00 2.46 5.65
N TYR A 97 -4.74 2.56 4.55
CA TYR A 97 -6.17 2.84 4.56
C TYR A 97 -6.91 1.64 4.00
N PHE A 98 -7.83 1.14 4.80
CA PHE A 98 -8.77 0.11 4.42
C PHE A 98 -10.16 0.75 4.40
N PHE A 99 -10.81 0.74 3.23
CA PHE A 99 -12.16 1.29 3.08
C PHE A 99 -13.14 0.14 2.89
N ASN A 100 -14.29 0.22 3.54
CA ASN A 100 -15.28 -0.86 3.47
C ASN A 100 -15.83 -1.08 2.06
N ASP A 101 -15.85 -0.04 1.22
CA ASP A 101 -16.41 -0.11 -0.14
C ASP A 101 -15.35 -0.41 -1.20
N CYS A 102 -14.10 -0.66 -0.81
CA CYS A 102 -13.00 -0.93 -1.74
C CYS A 102 -12.56 -2.39 -1.69
N GLN A 103 -12.14 -2.90 -2.85
CA GLN A 103 -11.55 -4.24 -2.97
C GLN A 103 -10.04 -4.27 -2.67
N TYR A 104 -9.39 -3.10 -2.63
CA TYR A 104 -7.95 -2.96 -2.40
C TYR A 104 -7.69 -2.01 -1.24
N TRP A 105 -6.59 -2.22 -0.50
CA TRP A 105 -6.14 -1.28 0.52
C TRP A 105 -5.17 -0.27 -0.08
N TYR A 106 -5.23 0.95 0.41
CA TYR A 106 -4.35 2.03 -0.03
C TYR A 106 -3.21 2.22 0.94
N ILE A 107 -2.04 2.60 0.41
CA ILE A 107 -0.86 2.92 1.20
C ILE A 107 -0.38 4.29 0.79
N TYR A 108 -0.09 5.10 1.79
CA TYR A 108 0.50 6.42 1.62
C TYR A 108 1.77 6.54 2.45
N ASN A 109 2.84 7.06 1.85
CA ASN A 109 4.08 7.37 2.55
C ASN A 109 4.05 8.82 3.03
N ALA A 110 3.71 9.04 4.30
CA ALA A 110 3.57 10.38 4.87
C ALA A 110 4.90 11.14 5.00
N LEU A 111 6.02 10.43 5.06
CA LEU A 111 7.35 11.04 5.15
C LEU A 111 7.95 11.35 3.77
N GLY A 112 7.38 10.78 2.70
CA GLY A 112 7.84 10.98 1.33
C GLY A 112 9.27 10.49 1.07
N TYR A 113 9.77 9.55 1.86
CA TYR A 113 11.08 8.93 1.64
C TYR A 113 11.03 8.05 0.39
N GLY A 114 11.99 8.24 -0.52
CA GLY A 114 12.08 7.40 -1.73
C GLY A 114 11.04 7.72 -2.80
N ASN A 115 10.22 8.78 -2.64
CA ASN A 115 9.34 9.24 -3.71
C ASN A 115 10.19 9.41 -4.98
N PRO A 116 9.85 8.73 -6.09
CA PRO A 116 10.51 8.99 -7.35
C PRO A 116 10.32 10.48 -7.64
N HIS A 117 11.34 11.14 -8.20
CA HIS A 117 11.12 12.47 -8.77
C HIS A 117 9.84 12.44 -9.63
N LEU A 118 9.04 13.51 -9.62
CA LEU A 118 7.80 13.61 -10.42
C LEU A 118 8.00 13.12 -11.86
N ILE A 119 9.19 13.35 -12.41
CA ILE A 119 9.69 12.86 -13.71
C ILE A 119 9.56 11.34 -13.84
N THR A 120 10.05 10.57 -12.87
CA THR A 120 9.96 9.10 -12.89
C THR A 120 8.51 8.63 -12.92
N VAL A 121 7.62 9.14 -12.06
CA VAL A 121 6.18 8.77 -12.06
C VAL A 121 5.52 9.12 -13.40
N TRP A 122 5.87 10.27 -13.98
CA TRP A 122 5.41 10.66 -15.31
C TRP A 122 5.92 9.71 -16.40
N TRP A 123 7.16 9.26 -16.27
CA TRP A 123 7.79 8.27 -17.14
C TRP A 123 7.12 6.89 -17.05
N TRP A 124 6.72 6.44 -15.86
CA TRP A 124 5.93 5.21 -15.67
C TRP A 124 4.53 5.33 -16.29
N LYS A 125 3.88 6.51 -16.20
CA LYS A 125 2.59 6.76 -16.88
C LYS A 125 2.75 6.78 -18.40
N PHE A 126 3.83 7.40 -18.89
CA PHE A 126 4.13 7.48 -20.31
C PHE A 126 4.44 6.09 -20.89
N THR A 127 5.27 5.30 -20.20
CA THR A 127 5.62 3.95 -20.65
C THR A 127 4.50 2.94 -20.46
N GLY A 128 3.73 3.00 -19.38
CA GLY A 128 2.53 2.19 -19.21
C GLY A 128 1.47 2.50 -20.28
N GLY A 129 1.27 3.79 -20.59
CA GLY A 129 0.41 4.22 -21.69
C GLY A 129 0.92 3.79 -23.06
N PHE A 130 2.23 3.89 -23.30
CA PHE A 130 2.87 3.44 -24.54
C PHE A 130 2.78 1.92 -24.72
N LEU A 131 2.99 1.12 -23.67
CA LEU A 131 2.83 -0.34 -23.69
C LEU A 131 1.39 -0.76 -24.00
N LEU A 132 0.41 -0.09 -23.40
CA LEU A 132 -1.01 -0.32 -23.69
C LEU A 132 -1.37 0.07 -25.13
N TRP A 133 -0.82 1.17 -25.63
CA TRP A 133 -1.00 1.62 -27.01
C TRP A 133 -0.32 0.69 -28.02
N TRP A 134 0.92 0.26 -27.77
CA TRP A 134 1.64 -0.74 -28.57
C TRP A 134 0.88 -2.06 -28.63
N ARG A 135 0.41 -2.55 -27.49
CA ARG A 135 -0.40 -3.77 -27.44
C ARG A 135 -1.69 -3.60 -28.25
N LYS A 136 -2.31 -2.42 -28.25
CA LYS A 136 -3.52 -2.16 -29.05
C LYS A 136 -3.25 -2.11 -30.56
N LEU A 137 -2.07 -1.69 -30.98
CA LEU A 137 -1.67 -1.62 -32.40
C LEU A 137 -1.27 -2.99 -32.96
N PHE A 138 -0.53 -3.79 -32.20
CA PHE A 138 0.04 -5.04 -32.71
C PHE A 138 -0.81 -6.29 -32.42
N HIS A 139 -1.74 -6.24 -31.46
CA HIS A 139 -2.66 -7.36 -31.20
C HIS A 139 -4.01 -7.25 -31.93
N ASN A 140 -4.30 -6.10 -32.59
CA ASN A 140 -5.50 -5.89 -33.41
C ASN A 140 -5.23 -5.86 -34.91
N ASN A 141 -4.14 -6.48 -35.38
CA ASN A 141 -4.11 -6.90 -36.78
C ASN A 141 -4.84 -8.25 -36.87
N PRO A 142 -6.13 -8.30 -37.28
CA PRO A 142 -6.59 -9.52 -37.91
C PRO A 142 -5.68 -9.69 -39.12
N SER A 143 -4.91 -10.77 -39.11
CA SER A 143 -4.25 -11.27 -40.29
C SER A 143 -5.26 -11.24 -41.43
N SER A 144 -5.05 -10.36 -42.41
CA SER A 144 -5.65 -10.49 -43.73
C SER A 144 -5.14 -11.81 -44.30
N GLN A 145 -5.84 -12.91 -44.01
CA GLN A 145 -5.68 -14.13 -44.75
C GLN A 145 -6.54 -14.00 -45.98
N ASN A 146 -5.84 -13.73 -47.08
CA ASN A 146 -6.31 -13.88 -48.45
C ASN A 146 -7.04 -15.21 -48.63
N THR A 147 -8.22 -15.14 -49.23
CA THR A 147 -8.74 -16.11 -50.21
C THR A 147 -9.57 -15.36 -51.21
#